data_AF-Q7NW80-F1
#
_entry.id   AF-Q7NW80-F1
#
_cell.length_a   1.000
_cell.length_b   1.000
_cell.length_c   1.000
_cell.angle_alpha   90.00
_cell.angle_beta   90.00
_cell.angle_gamma   90.00
#
_symmetry.space_group_name_H-M   'P 1'
#
loop_
_entity.id
_entity.type
_entity.pdbx_description
1 polymer ?
#
loop_
_entity_poly.entity_id
_entity_poly.type
_entity_poly.pdbx_seq_one_letter_code
_entity_poly.pdbx_strand_id
1 'polypeptide(L)'
;MSAYLIVKTLHILSATLMVGTGLGSAFYMFFANRGGKVAAQAEVARLVVRADWWFTTPAVIFQPLSGLWLAHQGGWPLSQSWIVCEARREN
;
A
#
# COMPACT_ATOMS: atom_id res chain seq x y z
N MET A 1 -25.90 2.29 2.82
CA MET A 1 -24.88 1.30 3.28
C MET A 1 -24.48 1.64 4.71
N SER A 2 -24.16 0.65 5.53
CA SER A 2 -23.53 0.88 6.84
C SER A 2 -22.14 1.53 6.65
N ALA A 3 -21.77 2.46 7.53
CA ALA A 3 -20.45 3.10 7.55
C ALA A 3 -19.31 2.06 7.55
N TYR A 4 -19.50 0.93 8.24
CA TYR A 4 -18.56 -0.18 8.26
C TYR A 4 -18.25 -0.72 6.85
N LEU A 5 -19.29 -0.95 6.04
CA LEU A 5 -19.11 -1.47 4.68
C LEU A 5 -18.43 -0.45 3.77
N ILE A 6 -18.74 0.84 3.92
CA ILE A 6 -18.10 1.91 3.14
C ILE A 6 -16.60 1.94 3.43
N VAL A 7 -16.20 1.97 4.71
CA VAL A 7 -14.78 1.98 5.08
C VAL A 7 -14.09 0.69 4.67
N LYS A 8 -14.74 -0.47 4.80
CA LYS A 8 -14.19 -1.76 4.34
C LYS A 8 -13.93 -1.75 2.84
N THR A 9 -14.87 -1.22 2.04
CA THR A 9 -14.68 -1.09 0.60
C THR A 9 -13.52 -0.15 0.28
N LEU A 10 -13.45 1.03 0.92
CA LEU A 10 -12.34 1.96 0.72
C LEU A 10 -10.98 1.36 1.12
N HIS A 11 -10.94 0.58 2.21
CA HIS A 11 -9.74 -0.14 2.66
C HIS A 11 -9.25 -1.12 1.59
N ILE A 12 -10.15 -1.95 1.05
CA ILE A 12 -9.80 -2.92 -0.01
C ILE A 12 -9.38 -2.20 -1.30
N LEU A 13 -10.10 -1.14 -1.72
CA LEU A 13 -9.73 -0.37 -2.90
C LEU A 13 -8.36 0.27 -2.76
N SER A 14 -8.06 0.86 -1.60
CA SER A 14 -6.75 1.43 -1.31
C SER A 14 -5.65 0.37 -1.32
N ALA A 15 -5.89 -0.83 -0.79
CA ALA A 15 -4.93 -1.92 -0.83
C ALA A 15 -4.64 -2.38 -2.27
N THR A 16 -5.69 -2.52 -3.08
CA THR A 16 -5.57 -2.86 -4.50
C THR A 16 -4.80 -1.80 -5.28
N LEU A 17 -5.06 -0.52 -5.04
CA LEU A 17 -4.32 0.58 -5.66
C LEU A 17 -2.85 0.56 -5.26
N MET A 18 -2.55 0.36 -3.98
CA MET A 18 -1.17 0.30 -3.49
C MET A 18 -0.39 -0.84 -4.13
N VAL A 19 -0.96 -2.05 -4.15
CA VAL A 19 -0.32 -3.22 -4.77
C VAL A 19 -0.18 -3.03 -6.29
N GLY A 20 -1.22 -2.54 -6.97
CA GLY A 20 -1.21 -2.30 -8.41
C GLY A 20 -0.17 -1.26 -8.82
N THR A 21 -0.09 -0.13 -8.11
CA THR A 21 0.90 0.91 -8.38
C THR A 21 2.32 0.43 -8.07
N GLY A 22 2.53 -0.33 -6.99
CA GLY A 22 3.82 -0.92 -6.67
C GLY A 22 4.30 -1.89 -7.76
N LEU A 23 3.43 -2.79 -8.21
CA LEU A 23 3.72 -3.73 -9.29
C LEU A 23 4.03 -3.01 -10.61
N GLY A 24 3.19 -2.05 -11.00
CA GLY A 24 3.39 -1.27 -12.23
C GLY A 24 4.70 -0.48 -12.22
N SER A 25 5.00 0.18 -11.11
CA SER A 25 6.25 0.93 -10.94
C SER A 25 7.48 0.03 -11.06
N ALA A 26 7.47 -1.13 -10.40
CA ALA A 26 8.54 -2.12 -10.50
C ALA A 26 8.70 -2.65 -11.94
N PHE A 27 7.59 -2.97 -12.62
CA PHE A 27 7.59 -3.42 -14.00
C PHE A 27 8.28 -2.40 -14.92
N TYR A 28 7.83 -1.14 -14.91
CA TYR A 28 8.40 -0.12 -15.80
C TYR A 28 9.85 0.22 -15.44
N MET A 29 10.20 0.32 -14.16
CA MET A 29 11.59 0.54 -13.76
C MET A 29 12.51 -0.58 -14.23
N PHE A 30 12.09 -1.85 -14.11
CA PHE A 30 12.88 -2.99 -14.55
C PHE A 30 13.22 -2.92 -16.03
N PHE A 31 12.22 -2.67 -16.89
CA PHE A 31 12.45 -2.59 -18.33
C PHE A 31 13.22 -1.32 -18.74
N ALA A 32 12.95 -0.18 -18.11
CA ALA A 32 13.70 1.05 -18.36
C ALA A 32 15.18 0.89 -17.99
N ASN A 33 15.48 0.23 -16.87
CA ASN A 33 16.83 -0.01 -16.41
C ASN A 33 17.60 -0.97 -17.32
N ARG A 34 16.94 -2.01 -17.86
CA ARG A 34 17.55 -2.93 -18.84
C ARG A 34 17.80 -2.32 -20.22
N GLY A 35 17.10 -1.24 -20.56
CA GLY A 35 17.20 -0.61 -21.88
C GLY A 35 18.48 0.17 -22.15
N GLY A 36 19.33 0.42 -21.15
CA GLY A 36 20.61 1.14 -21.29
C GLY A 36 20.49 2.64 -21.64
N LYS A 37 19.27 3.18 -21.73
CA LYS A 37 19.00 4.58 -22.08
C LYS A 37 18.74 5.42 -20.83
N VAL A 38 19.75 6.16 -20.38
CA VAL A 38 19.69 6.98 -19.15
C VAL A 38 18.52 7.97 -19.15
N ALA A 39 18.23 8.60 -20.30
CA ALA A 39 17.09 9.52 -20.40
C ALA A 39 15.75 8.85 -20.07
N ALA A 40 15.51 7.63 -20.57
CA ALA A 40 14.27 6.89 -20.30
C ALA A 40 14.19 6.45 -18.84
N GLN A 41 15.31 6.03 -18.24
CA GLN A 41 15.39 5.69 -16.82
C GLN A 41 15.01 6.88 -15.94
N ALA A 42 15.53 8.08 -16.24
CA ALA A 42 15.23 9.29 -15.48
C ALA A 42 13.75 9.70 -15.57
N GLU A 43 13.14 9.61 -16.75
CA GLU A 43 11.70 9.89 -16.91
C GLU A 43 10.83 8.90 -16.15
N VAL A 44 11.11 7.60 -16.29
CA VAL A 44 10.35 6.55 -15.58
C VAL A 44 10.54 6.68 -14.06
N ALA A 45 11.75 6.93 -13.58
CA ALA A 45 12.01 7.14 -12.16
C ALA A 45 11.22 8.35 -11.60
N ARG A 46 11.14 9.46 -12.35
CA ARG A 46 10.32 10.62 -11.94
C ARG A 46 8.83 10.29 -11.89
N LEU A 47 8.32 9.48 -12.82
CA LEU A 47 6.93 9.01 -12.77
C LEU A 47 6.67 8.09 -11.58
N VAL A 48 7.59 7.17 -11.28
CA VAL A 48 7.50 6.28 -10.11
C VAL A 48 7.47 7.07 -8.81
N VAL A 49 8.37 8.05 -8.64
CA VAL A 49 8.37 8.90 -7.44
C VAL A 49 7.03 9.64 -7.28
N ARG A 50 6.45 10.16 -8.38
CA ARG A 50 5.12 10.78 -8.33
C ARG A 50 4.03 9.78 -7.95
N ALA A 51 4.07 8.57 -8.51
CA ALA A 51 3.13 7.51 -8.20
C ALA A 51 3.21 7.11 -6.71
N ASP A 52 4.41 7.03 -6.14
CA ASP A 52 4.61 6.75 -4.73
C ASP A 52 4.02 7.85 -3.84
N TRP A 53 4.27 9.12 -4.16
CA TRP A 53 3.69 10.25 -3.41
C TRP A 53 2.16 10.32 -3.52
N TRP A 54 1.58 9.98 -4.67
CA TRP A 54 0.14 10.11 -4.90
C TRP A 54 -0.68 8.91 -4.45
N PHE A 55 -0.11 7.70 -4.49
CA PHE A 55 -0.85 6.47 -4.21
C PHE A 55 -0.29 5.70 -3.02
N THR A 56 1.03 5.47 -2.99
CA THR A 56 1.66 4.64 -1.95
C THR A 56 1.66 5.37 -0.60
N THR A 57 2.08 6.64 -0.53
CA THR A 57 2.13 7.40 0.73
C THR A 57 0.75 7.54 1.38
N PRO A 58 -0.32 7.94 0.66
CA PRO A 58 -1.65 7.99 1.27
C PRO A 58 -2.16 6.61 1.68
N ALA A 59 -1.89 5.57 0.89
CA ALA A 59 -2.30 4.20 1.24
C ALA A 59 -1.57 3.70 2.49
N VAL A 60 -0.26 3.91 2.64
CA VAL A 60 0.52 3.53 3.82
C VAL A 60 -0.03 4.16 5.10
N ILE A 61 -0.61 5.36 5.02
CA ILE A 61 -1.27 6.01 6.16
C ILE A 61 -2.71 5.49 6.33
N PHE A 62 -3.47 5.42 5.25
CA PHE A 62 -4.89 5.06 5.29
C PHE A 62 -5.11 3.60 5.69
N GLN A 63 -4.28 2.68 5.20
CA GLN A 63 -4.38 1.24 5.47
C GLN A 63 -4.38 0.91 6.97
N PRO A 64 -3.39 1.33 7.79
CA PRO A 64 -3.41 1.03 9.23
C PRO A 64 -4.56 1.73 9.96
N LEU A 65 -4.87 2.99 9.62
CA LEU A 65 -5.95 3.73 10.27
C LEU A 65 -7.32 3.08 10.02
N SER A 66 -7.62 2.77 8.75
CA SER A 66 -8.87 2.10 8.39
C SER A 66 -8.92 0.65 8.87
N GLY A 67 -7.80 -0.07 8.85
CA GLY A 67 -7.69 -1.44 9.36
C GLY A 67 -7.96 -1.54 10.86
N LEU A 68 -7.33 -0.67 11.67
CA LEU A 68 -7.57 -0.61 13.12
C LEU A 68 -9.02 -0.21 13.44
N TRP A 69 -9.58 0.75 12.71
CA TRP A 69 -10.97 1.15 12.88
C TRP A 69 -11.92 -0.02 12.55
N LEU A 70 -11.68 -0.75 11.46
CA LEU A 70 -12.48 -1.91 11.07
C LEU A 70 -12.38 -3.04 12.11
N ALA A 71 -11.18 -3.31 12.64
CA ALA A 71 -10.99 -4.30 13.69
C ALA A 71 -11.78 -3.93 14.96
N HIS A 72 -11.70 -2.67 15.38
CA HIS A 72 -12.45 -2.16 16.53
C HIS A 72 -13.97 -2.28 16.33
N GLN A 73 -14.50 -1.84 15.18
CA GLN A 73 -15.93 -1.94 14.87
C GLN A 73 -16.42 -3.39 14.69
N GLY A 74 -15.52 -4.28 14.24
CA GLY A 74 -15.79 -5.71 14.14
C GLY A 74 -15.71 -6.47 15.47
N GLY A 75 -15.35 -5.80 16.58
CA GLY A 75 -15.21 -6.43 17.90
C GLY A 75 -13.95 -7.28 18.07
N TRP A 76 -12.94 -7.09 17.21
CA TRP A 76 -11.68 -7.84 17.32
C TRP A 76 -10.80 -7.24 18.41
N PRO A 77 -10.26 -8.04 19.34
CA PRO A 77 -9.30 -7.55 20.32
C PRO A 77 -8.06 -7.01 19.60
N LEU A 78 -7.76 -5.72 19.75
CA LEU A 78 -6.58 -5.13 19.08
C LEU A 78 -5.25 -5.71 19.59
N SER A 79 -5.26 -6.44 20.71
CA SER A 79 -4.10 -7.16 21.26
C SER A 79 -3.74 -8.44 20.52
N GLN A 80 -4.50 -8.85 19.48
CA GLN A 80 -4.12 -10.01 18.68
C GLN A 80 -2.75 -9.77 18.02
N SER A 81 -1.87 -10.77 18.08
CA SER A 81 -0.47 -10.66 17.64
C SER A 81 -0.32 -10.22 16.19
N TRP A 82 -1.25 -10.62 15.32
CA TRP A 82 -1.26 -10.22 13.90
C TRP A 82 -1.68 -8.75 13.68
N ILE A 83 -2.28 -8.08 14.67
CA ILE A 83 -2.69 -6.65 14.61
C ILE A 83 -1.59 -5.75 15.20
N VAL A 84 -1.00 -6.12 16.35
CA VAL A 84 -0.02 -5.29 17.09
C VAL A 84 1.38 -5.31 16.47
N CYS A 85 1.61 -6.15 15.45
CA CYS A 85 2.90 -6.54 14.88
C CYS A 85 3.41 -7.86 15.49
N GLU A 86 3.53 -8.87 14.63
CA GLU A 86 4.24 -10.12 14.95
C GLU A 86 5.74 -9.87 14.79
N ALA A 87 6.34 -9.12 15.72
CA ALA A 87 7.78 -9.23 15.98
C ALA A 87 8.00 -10.48 16.84
N ARG A 88 7.65 -11.67 16.32
CA ARG A 88 8.03 -12.92 16.97
C ARG A 88 9.55 -13.02 16.82
N ARG A 89 10.26 -12.62 17.90
CA ARG A 89 11.67 -12.96 18.10
C ARG A 89 11.77 -14.47 18.03
N GLU A 90 12.29 -14.97 16.93
CA GLU A 90 12.90 -16.29 16.90
C GLU A 90 14.13 -16.21 17.80
N ASN A 91 14.12 -17.02 18.86
CA ASN A 91 15.26 -17.31 19.70
C ASN A 91 15.36 -18.83 19.77
#